data_AF-A0A179B8V9-F1
#
_entry.id   AF-A0A179B8V9-F1
#
_cell.length_a   1.000
_cell.length_b   1.000
_cell.length_c   1.000
_cell.angle_alpha   90.00
_cell.angle_beta   90.00
_cell.angle_gamma   90.00
#
_symmetry.space_group_name_H-M   'P 1'
#
loop_
_entity.id
_entity.type
_entity.pdbx_description
1 polymer ?
#
loop_
_entity_poly.entity_id
_entity_poly.type
_entity_poly.pdbx_seq_one_letter_code
_entity_poly.pdbx_strand_id
1 'polypeptide(L)'
;MIIIPESFKAYQYQTGIDRIRDAYRASADTINKAVSEATLVSIQHLESDVDDREYDEDGILLYSTAHSLAQAEMDAILAVTVVREAFITSAFHYWERSARAWTGLHGRRDHFGILSIESAKKYPLSPQLENLNLLNNLLKHNSHRVDRTLLKSRPDYFGTLFPTTNVNNPPEPRLRLSHEHVEEAFDIVKASGPTH
;
A
#
# COMPACT_ATOMS: atom_id res chain seq x y z
N MET A 1 34.13 1.26 -20.60
CA MET A 1 33.01 1.69 -19.73
C MET A 1 32.16 2.65 -20.55
N ILE A 2 30.93 2.30 -20.91
CA ILE A 2 30.07 3.17 -21.72
C ILE A 2 29.48 4.22 -20.76
N ILE A 3 29.79 5.49 -21.00
CA ILE A 3 29.19 6.61 -20.26
C ILE A 3 27.78 6.78 -20.79
N ILE A 4 26.79 6.40 -19.99
CA ILE A 4 25.38 6.56 -20.34
C ILE A 4 25.00 8.04 -20.18
N PRO A 5 24.38 8.69 -21.19
CA PRO A 5 23.92 10.06 -21.10
C PRO A 5 22.94 10.27 -19.93
N GLU A 6 22.98 11.43 -19.30
CA GLU A 6 22.10 11.74 -18.16
C GLU A 6 20.62 11.71 -18.55
N SER A 7 20.29 12.17 -19.77
CA SER A 7 18.96 12.06 -20.35
C SER A 7 18.47 10.61 -20.46
N PHE A 8 19.36 9.66 -20.73
CA PHE A 8 18.99 8.25 -20.80
C PHE A 8 18.75 7.67 -19.40
N LYS A 9 19.50 8.10 -18.38
CA LYS A 9 19.24 7.70 -16.99
C LYS A 9 17.90 8.22 -16.48
N ALA A 10 17.58 9.49 -16.78
CA ALA A 10 16.26 10.05 -16.53
C ALA A 10 15.17 9.22 -17.21
N TYR A 11 15.36 8.87 -18.48
CA TYR A 11 14.40 8.04 -19.22
C TYR A 11 14.17 6.69 -18.59
N GLN A 12 15.26 5.98 -18.28
CA GLN A 12 15.17 4.66 -17.67
C GLN A 12 14.48 4.74 -16.30
N TYR A 13 14.81 5.75 -15.49
CA TYR A 13 14.22 5.92 -14.17
C TYR A 13 12.72 6.25 -14.24
N GLN A 14 12.36 7.26 -15.02
CA GLN A 14 10.99 7.77 -15.15
C GLN A 14 10.06 6.72 -15.78
N THR A 15 10.49 6.08 -16.88
CA THR A 15 9.68 5.02 -17.50
C THR A 15 9.57 3.77 -16.64
N GLY A 16 10.58 3.46 -15.83
CA GLY A 16 10.50 2.33 -14.91
C GLY A 16 9.48 2.54 -13.80
N ILE A 17 9.41 3.73 -13.19
CA ILE A 17 8.38 4.01 -12.18
C ILE A 17 6.98 4.08 -12.80
N ASP A 18 6.85 4.64 -14.01
CA ASP A 18 5.57 4.70 -14.73
C ASP A 18 5.03 3.29 -15.03
N ARG A 19 5.89 2.34 -15.41
CA ARG A 19 5.47 0.94 -15.61
C ARG A 19 4.98 0.26 -14.34
N ILE A 20 5.60 0.56 -13.19
CA ILE A 20 5.14 0.01 -11.89
C ILE A 20 3.77 0.61 -11.53
N ARG A 21 3.57 1.90 -11.80
CA ARG A 21 2.29 2.59 -11.61
C ARG A 21 1.19 2.01 -12.48
N ASP A 22 1.48 1.74 -13.76
CA ASP A 22 0.52 1.12 -14.67
C ASP A 22 0.13 -0.30 -14.21
N ALA A 23 1.11 -1.08 -13.74
CA ALA A 23 0.85 -2.40 -13.17
C ALA A 23 -0.02 -2.34 -11.90
N TYR A 24 0.19 -1.33 -11.05
CA TYR A 24 -0.68 -1.08 -9.90
C TYR A 24 -2.11 -0.78 -10.34
N ARG A 25 -2.31 0.16 -11.27
CA ARG A 25 -3.64 0.57 -11.72
C ARG A 25 -4.42 -0.62 -12.30
N ALA A 26 -3.79 -1.43 -13.15
CA ALA A 26 -4.40 -2.64 -13.68
C ALA A 26 -4.79 -3.65 -12.56
N SER A 27 -3.93 -3.79 -11.55
CA SER A 27 -4.21 -4.66 -10.39
C SER A 27 -5.34 -4.12 -9.52
N ALA A 28 -5.34 -2.80 -9.28
CA ALA A 28 -6.37 -2.11 -8.50
C ALA A 28 -7.74 -2.22 -9.18
N ASP A 29 -7.82 -2.02 -10.49
CA ASP A 29 -9.06 -2.16 -11.27
C ASP A 29 -9.64 -3.58 -11.13
N THR A 30 -8.77 -4.59 -11.26
CA THR A 30 -9.17 -6.00 -11.16
C THR A 30 -9.74 -6.34 -9.78
N ILE A 31 -9.07 -5.89 -8.71
CA ILE A 31 -9.48 -6.24 -7.34
C ILE A 31 -10.67 -5.39 -6.90
N ASN A 32 -10.75 -4.12 -7.27
CA ASN A 32 -11.92 -3.28 -6.99
C ASN A 32 -13.18 -3.82 -7.68
N LYS A 33 -13.03 -4.38 -8.89
CA LYS A 33 -14.10 -5.10 -9.57
C LYS A 33 -14.53 -6.34 -8.78
N ALA A 34 -13.58 -7.15 -8.30
CA ALA A 34 -13.88 -8.32 -7.48
C ALA A 34 -14.61 -7.97 -6.17
N VAL A 35 -14.22 -6.88 -5.50
CA VAL A 35 -14.96 -6.35 -4.33
C VAL A 35 -16.38 -5.96 -4.72
N SER A 36 -16.53 -5.20 -5.81
CA SER A 36 -17.86 -4.75 -6.27
C SER A 36 -18.77 -5.93 -6.60
N GLU A 37 -18.24 -6.98 -7.23
CA GLU A 37 -18.96 -8.21 -7.54
C GLU A 37 -19.33 -8.98 -6.26
N ALA A 38 -18.40 -9.14 -5.31
CA ALA A 38 -18.68 -9.82 -4.04
C ALA A 38 -19.75 -9.09 -3.21
N THR A 39 -19.66 -7.77 -3.11
CA THR A 39 -20.67 -6.94 -2.43
C THR A 39 -22.03 -7.05 -3.12
N LEU A 40 -22.08 -7.03 -4.46
CA LEU A 40 -23.35 -7.16 -5.19
C LEU A 40 -24.02 -8.51 -4.92
N VAL A 41 -23.26 -9.61 -4.95
CA VAL A 41 -23.79 -10.96 -4.68
C VAL A 41 -24.27 -11.07 -3.22
N SER A 42 -23.52 -10.50 -2.28
CA SER A 42 -23.89 -10.42 -0.86
C SER A 42 -25.24 -9.71 -0.67
N ILE A 43 -25.43 -8.54 -1.30
CA ILE A 43 -26.67 -7.77 -1.26
C ILE A 43 -27.83 -8.54 -1.89
N GLN A 44 -27.63 -9.13 -3.07
CA GLN A 44 -28.67 -9.90 -3.77
C GLN A 44 -29.15 -11.09 -2.94
N HIS A 45 -28.25 -11.77 -2.23
CA HIS A 45 -28.63 -12.85 -1.34
C HIS A 45 -29.44 -12.36 -0.14
N LEU A 46 -29.04 -11.24 0.49
CA LEU A 46 -29.79 -10.63 1.58
C LEU A 46 -31.21 -10.20 1.16
N GLU A 47 -31.38 -9.72 -0.08
CA GLU A 47 -32.68 -9.34 -0.63
C GLU A 47 -33.56 -10.54 -0.99
N SER A 48 -32.97 -11.73 -1.19
CA SER A 48 -33.70 -12.94 -1.59
C SER A 48 -34.51 -13.60 -0.47
N ASP A 49 -34.24 -13.25 0.80
CA ASP A 49 -34.86 -13.82 2.02
C ASP A 49 -34.80 -15.37 2.09
N VAL A 50 -33.83 -15.97 1.40
CA VAL A 50 -33.59 -17.42 1.43
C VAL A 50 -32.73 -17.75 2.65
N ASP A 51 -33.30 -18.50 3.59
CA ASP A 51 -32.56 -19.08 4.71
C ASP A 51 -32.13 -20.51 4.38
N ASP A 52 -30.83 -20.71 4.19
CA ASP A 52 -30.20 -21.99 3.85
C ASP A 52 -29.30 -22.52 4.97
N ARG A 53 -29.48 -22.02 6.20
CA ARG A 53 -28.62 -22.39 7.33
C ARG A 53 -28.80 -23.86 7.72
N GLU A 54 -27.68 -24.57 7.75
CA GLU A 54 -27.60 -25.97 8.18
C GLU A 54 -26.83 -26.04 9.50
N TYR A 55 -27.38 -26.74 10.50
CA TYR A 55 -26.77 -26.94 11.81
C TYR A 55 -26.59 -28.43 12.10
N ASP A 56 -25.55 -28.78 12.84
CA ASP A 56 -25.38 -30.13 13.37
C ASP A 56 -26.27 -30.41 14.60
N GLU A 57 -26.14 -31.62 15.15
CA GLU A 57 -26.91 -32.08 16.32
C GLU A 57 -26.63 -31.25 17.60
N ASP A 58 -25.48 -30.56 17.67
CA ASP A 58 -25.06 -29.72 18.79
C ASP A 58 -25.41 -28.23 18.57
N GLY A 59 -26.02 -27.89 17.43
CA GLY A 59 -26.41 -26.53 17.07
C GLY A 59 -25.28 -25.67 16.49
N ILE A 60 -24.20 -26.29 16.00
CA ILE A 60 -23.10 -25.60 15.31
C ILE A 60 -23.49 -25.38 13.85
N LEU A 61 -23.31 -24.15 13.36
CA LEU A 61 -23.55 -23.82 11.95
C LEU A 61 -22.54 -24.55 11.05
N LEU A 62 -23.02 -25.48 10.22
CA LEU A 62 -22.23 -26.21 9.24
C LEU A 62 -22.15 -25.47 7.90
N TYR A 63 -23.26 -24.87 7.48
CA TYR A 63 -23.36 -24.21 6.18
C TYR A 63 -24.29 -23.00 6.22
N SER A 64 -23.92 -21.97 5.47
CA SER A 64 -24.73 -20.78 5.20
C SER A 64 -24.16 -20.04 4.01
N THR A 65 -24.99 -19.80 2.99
CA THR A 65 -24.58 -18.96 1.85
C THR A 65 -24.26 -17.55 2.34
N ALA A 66 -25.07 -16.97 3.22
CA ALA A 66 -24.82 -15.65 3.79
C ALA A 66 -23.43 -15.53 4.45
N HIS A 67 -23.01 -16.51 5.25
CA HIS A 67 -21.67 -16.50 5.86
C HIS A 67 -20.56 -16.65 4.81
N SER A 68 -20.75 -17.51 3.81
CA SER A 68 -19.77 -17.72 2.75
C SER A 68 -19.59 -16.46 1.90
N LEU A 69 -20.67 -15.78 1.57
CA LEU A 69 -20.64 -14.51 0.82
C LEU A 69 -20.02 -13.37 1.64
N ALA A 70 -20.35 -13.26 2.93
CA ALA A 70 -19.73 -12.30 3.82
C ALA A 70 -18.20 -12.53 3.94
N GLN A 71 -17.77 -13.79 4.03
CA GLN A 71 -16.34 -14.12 4.04
C GLN A 71 -15.67 -13.75 2.70
N ALA A 72 -16.29 -14.07 1.57
CA ALA A 72 -15.76 -13.73 0.24
C ALA A 72 -15.62 -12.21 0.05
N GLU A 73 -16.59 -11.42 0.54
CA GLU A 73 -16.52 -9.95 0.54
C GLU A 73 -15.36 -9.44 1.43
N MET A 74 -15.21 -9.99 2.64
CA MET A 74 -14.08 -9.64 3.52
C MET A 74 -12.73 -9.98 2.88
N ASP A 75 -12.60 -11.14 2.26
CA ASP A 75 -11.38 -11.58 1.57
C ASP A 75 -11.03 -10.65 0.40
N ALA A 76 -12.02 -10.23 -0.38
CA ALA A 76 -11.84 -9.26 -1.46
C ALA A 76 -11.35 -7.90 -0.93
N ILE A 77 -11.92 -7.41 0.18
CA ILE A 77 -11.51 -6.16 0.84
C ILE A 77 -10.07 -6.27 1.37
N LEU A 78 -9.71 -7.39 1.98
CA LEU A 78 -8.34 -7.65 2.45
C LEU A 78 -7.35 -7.68 1.29
N ALA A 79 -7.71 -8.28 0.16
CA ALA A 79 -6.87 -8.32 -1.03
C ALA A 79 -6.54 -6.92 -1.57
N VAL A 80 -7.50 -5.98 -1.54
CA VAL A 80 -7.25 -4.56 -1.89
C VAL A 80 -6.13 -3.98 -1.03
N THR A 81 -6.19 -4.22 0.28
CA THR A 81 -5.20 -3.69 1.24
C THR A 81 -3.81 -4.24 0.93
N VAL A 82 -3.70 -5.57 0.79
CA VAL A 82 -2.42 -6.23 0.50
C VAL A 82 -1.80 -5.72 -0.81
N VAL A 83 -2.60 -5.53 -1.86
CA VAL A 83 -2.09 -5.00 -3.12
C VAL A 83 -1.60 -3.56 -3.00
N ARG A 84 -2.32 -2.69 -2.29
CA ARG A 84 -1.87 -1.32 -2.05
C ARG A 84 -0.54 -1.27 -1.31
N GLU A 85 -0.41 -2.06 -0.25
CA GLU A 85 0.82 -2.16 0.54
C GLU A 85 1.99 -2.66 -0.30
N ALA A 86 1.78 -3.73 -1.08
CA ALA A 86 2.80 -4.30 -1.94
C ALA A 86 3.34 -3.31 -2.97
N PHE A 87 2.47 -2.50 -3.59
CA PHE A 87 2.89 -1.51 -4.59
C PHE A 87 3.58 -0.29 -3.98
N ILE A 88 3.20 0.16 -2.78
CA ILE A 88 3.93 1.19 -2.03
C ILE A 88 5.35 0.72 -1.71
N THR A 89 5.49 -0.50 -1.18
CA THR A 89 6.81 -1.10 -0.92
C THR A 89 7.62 -1.24 -2.20
N SER A 90 7.01 -1.68 -3.29
CA SER A 90 7.66 -1.84 -4.59
C SER A 90 8.17 -0.51 -5.16
N ALA A 91 7.37 0.55 -5.08
CA ALA A 91 7.76 1.90 -5.49
C ALA A 91 8.97 2.39 -4.69
N PHE A 92 8.95 2.24 -3.37
CA PHE A 92 10.08 2.65 -2.53
C PHE A 92 11.35 1.83 -2.83
N HIS A 93 11.24 0.51 -3.03
CA HIS A 93 12.40 -0.32 -3.38
C HIS A 93 12.94 -0.01 -4.77
N TYR A 94 12.09 0.44 -5.70
CA TYR A 94 12.53 0.94 -6.99
C TYR A 94 13.42 2.18 -6.84
N TRP A 95 12.99 3.15 -6.02
CA TRP A 95 13.82 4.30 -5.66
C TRP A 95 15.13 3.85 -5.00
N GLU A 96 15.07 3.01 -3.97
CA GLU A 96 16.25 2.59 -3.20
C GLU A 96 17.30 1.92 -4.10
N ARG A 97 16.89 0.98 -4.96
CA ARG A 97 17.80 0.31 -5.90
C ARG A 97 18.44 1.31 -6.87
N SER A 98 17.66 2.27 -7.37
CA SER A 98 18.14 3.30 -8.29
C SER A 98 19.14 4.23 -7.61
N ALA A 99 18.80 4.72 -6.41
CA ALA A 99 19.66 5.54 -5.57
C ALA A 99 21.01 4.86 -5.27
N ARG A 100 21.00 3.56 -4.97
CA ARG A 100 22.24 2.78 -4.77
C ARG A 100 23.08 2.73 -6.04
N ALA A 101 22.47 2.55 -7.20
CA ALA A 101 23.21 2.57 -8.47
C ALA A 101 23.82 3.94 -8.78
N TRP A 102 23.15 5.04 -8.42
CA TRP A 102 23.66 6.40 -8.66
C TRP A 102 24.79 6.79 -7.71
N THR A 103 24.71 6.33 -6.46
CA THR A 103 25.64 6.69 -5.37
C THR A 103 26.79 5.69 -5.23
N GLY A 104 26.63 4.45 -5.67
CA GLY A 104 27.57 3.35 -5.44
C GLY A 104 27.52 2.77 -4.02
N LEU A 105 26.52 3.15 -3.22
CA LEU A 105 26.37 2.74 -1.83
C LEU A 105 25.63 1.41 -1.69
N HIS A 106 26.36 0.35 -1.34
CA HIS A 106 25.85 -1.02 -1.22
C HIS A 106 26.15 -1.67 0.14
N GLY A 107 26.76 -0.94 1.07
CA GLY A 107 27.11 -1.42 2.39
C GLY A 107 25.90 -1.60 3.31
N ARG A 108 26.01 -2.51 4.29
CA ARG A 108 24.98 -2.73 5.33
C ARG A 108 24.70 -1.48 6.18
N ARG A 109 25.63 -0.52 6.24
CA ARG A 109 25.46 0.74 6.98
C ARG A 109 24.87 1.85 6.13
N ASP A 110 24.68 1.65 4.83
CA ASP A 110 24.14 2.63 3.91
C ASP A 110 22.60 2.61 3.99
N HIS A 111 22.10 3.01 5.17
CA HIS A 111 20.68 3.12 5.47
C HIS A 111 20.07 4.38 4.83
N PHE A 112 18.74 4.47 4.86
CA PHE A 112 17.96 5.53 4.19
C PHE A 112 18.55 6.94 4.39
N GLY A 113 18.84 7.34 5.62
CA GLY A 113 19.41 8.68 5.90
C GLY A 113 20.71 8.99 5.13
N ILE A 114 21.66 8.06 5.08
CA ILE A 114 22.92 8.25 4.32
C ILE A 114 22.62 8.22 2.82
N LEU A 115 21.84 7.25 2.36
CA LEU A 115 21.51 7.09 0.94
C LEU A 115 20.77 8.31 0.38
N SER A 116 19.85 8.88 1.16
CA SER A 116 19.09 10.09 0.84
C SER A 116 20.02 11.30 0.72
N ILE A 117 20.91 11.52 1.70
CA ILE A 117 21.89 12.62 1.67
C ILE A 117 22.78 12.54 0.43
N GLU A 118 23.33 11.36 0.13
CA GLU A 118 24.22 11.19 -1.03
C GLU A 118 23.46 11.26 -2.37
N SER A 119 22.19 10.83 -2.40
CA SER A 119 21.34 10.96 -3.59
C SER A 119 20.95 12.42 -3.87
N ALA A 120 20.68 13.21 -2.82
CA ALA A 120 20.33 14.63 -2.92
C ALA A 120 21.44 15.49 -3.54
N LYS A 121 22.70 15.04 -3.46
CA LYS A 121 23.84 15.69 -4.14
C LYS A 121 23.81 15.53 -5.67
N LYS A 122 23.04 14.55 -6.16
CA LYS A 122 22.97 14.19 -7.59
C LYS A 122 21.63 14.59 -8.21
N TYR A 123 20.54 14.39 -7.49
CA TYR A 123 19.18 14.56 -8.00
C TYR A 123 18.26 15.20 -6.97
N PRO A 124 17.18 15.89 -7.41
CA PRO A 124 16.15 16.35 -6.50
C PRO A 124 15.49 15.18 -5.78
N LEU A 125 15.15 15.38 -4.51
CA LEU A 125 14.37 14.44 -3.71
C LEU A 125 13.07 15.12 -3.26
N SER A 126 11.98 14.37 -3.30
CA SER A 126 10.71 14.83 -2.74
C SER A 126 10.85 15.03 -1.23
N PRO A 127 10.35 16.15 -0.65
CA PRO A 127 10.29 16.34 0.79
C PRO A 127 9.54 15.21 1.53
N GLN A 128 8.62 14.53 0.83
CA GLN A 128 7.80 13.46 1.39
C GLN A 128 8.49 12.08 1.36
N LEU A 129 9.70 11.97 0.82
CA LEU A 129 10.41 10.70 0.71
C LEU A 129 10.70 10.07 2.09
N GLU A 130 10.96 10.90 3.10
CA GLU A 130 11.12 10.45 4.50
C GLU A 130 9.83 9.77 5.02
N ASN A 131 8.66 10.38 4.78
CA ASN A 131 7.37 9.81 5.17
C ASN A 131 7.11 8.48 4.43
N LEU A 132 7.49 8.40 3.15
CA LEU A 132 7.37 7.15 2.39
C LEU A 132 8.31 6.06 2.92
N ASN A 133 9.52 6.41 3.36
CA ASN A 133 10.42 5.48 4.04
C ASN A 133 9.83 4.95 5.35
N LEU A 134 9.27 5.84 6.19
CA LEU A 134 8.59 5.45 7.43
C LEU A 134 7.42 4.50 7.16
N LEU A 135 6.59 4.82 6.16
CA LEU A 135 5.49 3.94 5.74
C LEU A 135 6.00 2.57 5.28
N ASN A 136 7.01 2.53 4.41
CA ASN A 136 7.60 1.27 3.96
C ASN A 136 8.20 0.44 5.11
N ASN A 137 8.80 1.08 6.11
CA ASN A 137 9.29 0.36 7.29
C ASN A 137 8.15 -0.20 8.14
N LEU A 138 7.06 0.56 8.33
CA LEU A 138 5.86 0.08 9.00
C LEU A 138 5.28 -1.16 8.29
N LEU A 139 5.14 -1.10 6.95
CA LEU A 139 4.64 -2.20 6.12
C LEU A 139 5.52 -3.46 6.21
N LYS A 140 6.85 -3.31 6.16
CA LYS A 140 7.79 -4.43 6.24
C LYS A 140 7.75 -5.20 7.56
N HIS A 141 7.48 -4.50 8.65
CA HIS A 141 7.54 -5.08 9.98
C HIS A 141 6.19 -5.55 10.51
N ASN A 142 5.11 -5.32 9.73
CA ASN A 142 3.73 -5.65 10.09
C ASN A 142 3.43 -5.34 11.57
N SER A 143 3.99 -4.24 12.07
CA SER A 143 3.92 -3.98 13.49
C SER A 143 2.51 -3.51 13.79
N HIS A 144 1.76 -4.28 14.58
CA HIS A 144 0.49 -3.83 15.17
C HIS A 144 0.62 -2.49 15.94
N ARG A 145 1.86 -2.03 16.17
CA ARG A 145 2.17 -0.72 16.72
C ARG A 145 2.17 0.34 15.63
N VAL A 146 1.34 1.35 15.84
CA VAL A 146 1.35 2.59 15.06
C VAL A 146 2.69 3.29 15.21
N ASP A 147 3.35 3.60 14.10
CA ASP A 147 4.50 4.51 14.10
C ASP A 147 3.99 5.91 14.46
N ARG A 148 4.32 6.39 15.66
CA ARG A 148 3.84 7.70 16.18
C ARG A 148 4.39 8.88 15.39
N THR A 149 5.57 8.72 14.77
CA THR A 149 6.16 9.75 13.92
C THR A 149 5.34 9.86 12.65
N LEU A 150 5.06 8.73 12.00
CA LEU A 150 4.24 8.70 10.79
C LEU A 150 2.80 9.12 11.05
N LEU A 151 2.19 8.71 12.17
CA LEU A 151 0.84 9.16 12.54
C LEU A 151 0.77 10.68 12.70
N LYS A 152 1.82 11.29 13.25
CA LYS A 152 1.88 12.75 13.42
C LYS A 152 2.06 13.47 12.09
N SER A 153 2.90 12.96 11.19
CA SER A 153 3.17 13.61 9.90
C SER A 153 2.13 13.31 8.82
N ARG A 154 1.53 12.12 8.87
CA ARG A 154 0.56 11.57 7.91
C ARG A 154 -0.63 10.92 8.61
N PRO A 155 -1.44 11.69 9.36
CA PRO A 155 -2.62 11.15 10.02
C PRO A 155 -3.65 10.59 9.02
N ASP A 156 -3.63 11.08 7.78
CA ASP A 156 -4.47 10.62 6.66
C ASP A 156 -4.23 9.15 6.28
N TYR A 157 -3.06 8.58 6.57
CA TYR A 157 -2.79 7.16 6.36
C TYR A 157 -3.51 6.25 7.36
N PHE A 158 -4.12 6.81 8.40
CA PHE A 158 -4.73 6.06 9.48
C PHE A 158 -6.23 6.32 9.57
N GLY A 159 -6.98 5.30 9.97
CA GLY A 159 -8.41 5.40 10.22
C GLY A 159 -8.86 4.52 11.38
N THR A 160 -10.09 4.75 11.82
CA THR A 160 -10.79 3.88 12.78
C THR A 160 -11.76 2.98 12.04
N LEU A 161 -11.67 1.66 12.26
CA LEU A 161 -12.59 0.69 11.63
C LEU A 161 -14.01 0.76 12.21
N PHE A 162 -14.18 1.29 13.41
CA PHE A 162 -15.45 1.31 14.13
C PHE A 162 -15.73 2.70 14.70
N PRO A 163 -16.99 3.19 14.64
CA PRO A 163 -17.40 4.39 15.36
C PRO A 163 -17.17 4.20 16.87
N THR A 164 -16.67 5.23 17.52
CA THR A 164 -16.33 5.23 18.94
C THR A 164 -17.57 4.95 19.78
N THR A 165 -17.68 3.76 20.38
CA THR A 165 -18.73 3.46 21.38
C THR A 165 -18.35 3.97 22.77
N ASN A 166 -17.09 4.34 22.99
CA ASN A 166 -16.60 4.79 24.29
C ASN A 166 -15.59 5.95 24.14
N VAL A 167 -16.00 7.16 24.54
CA VAL A 167 -15.18 8.39 24.45
C VAL A 167 -13.92 8.30 25.31
N ASN A 168 -13.94 7.45 26.34
CA ASN A 168 -12.83 7.32 27.30
C ASN A 168 -11.69 6.41 26.81
N ASN A 169 -11.89 5.65 25.73
CA ASN A 169 -10.86 4.77 25.19
C ASN A 169 -11.01 4.67 23.66
N PRO A 170 -10.56 5.68 22.90
CA PRO A 170 -10.67 5.66 21.45
C PRO A 170 -9.86 4.46 20.90
N PRO A 171 -10.40 3.75 19.90
CA PRO A 171 -9.69 2.61 19.31
C PRO A 171 -8.36 3.06 18.71
N GLU A 172 -7.33 2.22 18.85
CA GLU A 172 -6.01 2.52 18.27
C GLU A 172 -6.12 2.73 16.75
N PRO A 173 -5.53 3.81 16.19
CA PRO A 173 -5.55 4.05 14.76
C PRO A 173 -4.95 2.87 14.00
N ARG A 174 -5.57 2.47 12.89
CA ARG A 174 -5.03 1.42 12.02
C ARG A 174 -4.68 2.00 10.66
N LEU A 175 -3.66 1.44 10.04
CA LEU A 175 -3.27 1.82 8.70
C LEU A 175 -4.44 1.55 7.74
N ARG A 176 -4.81 2.57 6.96
CA ARG A 176 -5.91 2.51 5.99
C ARG A 176 -5.47 3.25 4.73
N LEU A 177 -4.80 2.52 3.85
CA LEU A 177 -4.28 3.09 2.61
C LEU A 177 -5.37 3.11 1.53
N SER A 178 -5.59 4.28 0.94
CA SER A 178 -6.50 4.47 -0.20
C SER A 178 -5.77 4.32 -1.53
N HIS A 179 -6.50 4.43 -2.63
CA HIS A 179 -5.88 4.45 -3.95
C HIS A 179 -4.92 5.65 -4.11
N GLU A 180 -5.36 6.81 -3.62
CA GLU A 180 -4.63 8.07 -3.69
C GLU A 180 -3.30 8.00 -2.93
N HIS A 181 -3.23 7.27 -1.80
CA HIS A 181 -1.98 7.07 -1.07
C HIS A 181 -0.95 6.26 -1.87
N VAL A 182 -1.39 5.30 -2.69
CA VAL A 182 -0.48 4.54 -3.56
C VAL A 182 -0.02 5.40 -4.74
N GLU A 183 -0.94 6.14 -5.36
CA GLU A 183 -0.63 7.11 -6.42
C GLU A 183 0.38 8.17 -5.94
N GLU A 184 0.20 8.68 -4.73
CA GLU A 184 1.13 9.59 -4.09
C GLU A 184 2.52 8.96 -3.90
N ALA A 185 2.60 7.69 -3.48
CA ALA A 185 3.89 7.01 -3.35
C ALA A 185 4.65 6.96 -4.69
N PHE A 186 3.95 6.75 -5.81
CA PHE A 186 4.55 6.85 -7.14
C PHE A 186 5.02 8.26 -7.46
N ASP A 187 4.22 9.28 -7.14
CA ASP A 187 4.61 10.68 -7.38
C ASP A 187 5.82 11.10 -6.55
N ILE A 188 5.90 10.68 -5.29
CA ILE A 188 7.05 10.89 -4.41
C ILE A 188 8.31 10.26 -5.02
N VAL A 189 8.23 9.01 -5.47
CA VAL A 189 9.36 8.30 -6.10
C VAL A 189 9.74 8.96 -7.41
N LYS A 190 8.77 9.30 -8.26
CA LYS A 190 8.99 9.95 -9.55
C LYS A 190 9.71 11.30 -9.40
N ALA A 191 9.36 12.06 -8.36
CA ALA A 191 10.01 13.32 -7.99
C ALA A 191 11.35 13.16 -7.25
N SER A 192 11.77 11.92 -6.94
CA SER A 192 12.99 11.62 -6.16
C SER A 192 14.09 10.98 -6.99
N GLY A 193 14.46 11.59 -8.11
CA GLY A 193 15.47 11.05 -9.01
C GLY A 193 15.70 11.93 -10.23
N PRO A 194 16.43 11.44 -11.24
CA PRO A 194 16.66 12.19 -12.47
C PRO A 194 15.35 12.45 -13.21
N THR A 195 15.18 13.71 -13.63
CA THR A 195 14.00 14.21 -14.36
C THR A 195 14.37 14.56 -15.80
N HIS A 196 13.37 14.52 -16.67
CA HIS A 196 13.48 14.99 -18.06
C HIS A 196 13.23 16.48 -18.19
#